data_AF-A0A1G0YI26-F1
#
_entry.id   AF-A0A1G0YI26-F1
#
_cell.length_a   1.000
_cell.length_b   1.000
_cell.length_c   1.000
_cell.angle_alpha   90.00
_cell.angle_beta   90.00
_cell.angle_gamma   90.00
#
_symmetry.space_group_name_H-M   'P 1'
#
loop_
_entity.id
_entity.type
_entity.pdbx_description
1 polymer ?
#
loop_
_entity_poly.entity_id
_entity_poly.type
_entity_poly.pdbx_seq_one_letter_code
_entity_poly.pdbx_strand_id
1 'polypeptide(L)' 'MMTEVEHGETLLIVRHGRPIAEVSPVTDQQPSWKRPALRLATKGAGLASAIIEERDCEALP' A
#
# COMPACT_ATOMS: atom_id res chain seq x y z
N MET A 1 17.72 -18.33 -2.21
CA MET A 1 17.01 -17.14 -2.72
C MET A 1 16.45 -16.28 -1.60
N MET A 2 15.51 -16.75 -0.76
CA MET A 2 15.11 -15.93 0.41
C MET A 2 16.17 -15.88 1.51
N THR A 3 16.99 -16.93 1.62
CA THR A 3 18.11 -17.00 2.57
C THR A 3 19.11 -15.86 2.38
N GLU A 4 19.43 -15.44 1.16
CA GLU A 4 20.33 -14.29 0.94
C GLU A 4 19.79 -12.99 1.56
N VAL A 5 18.46 -12.77 1.49
CA VAL A 5 17.82 -11.60 2.12
C VAL A 5 17.93 -11.64 3.63
N GLU A 6 17.79 -12.82 4.23
CA GLU A 6 17.98 -12.99 5.69
C GLU A 6 19.42 -12.68 6.11
N HIS A 7 20.39 -12.84 5.21
CA HIS A 7 21.80 -12.52 5.43
C HIS A 7 22.19 -11.08 5.09
N GLY A 8 21.21 -10.23 4.71
CA GLY A 8 21.42 -8.80 4.49
C GLY A 8 21.38 -8.35 3.03
N GLU A 9 21.16 -9.27 2.08
CA GLU A 9 21.05 -8.89 0.67
C GLU A 9 19.67 -8.30 0.34
N THR A 10 19.62 -7.48 -0.72
CA THR A 10 18.38 -6.92 -1.25
C THR A 10 18.14 -7.47 -2.66
N LEU A 11 16.93 -7.99 -2.90
CA LEU A 11 16.52 -8.53 -4.19
C LEU A 11 15.60 -7.54 -4.93
N LEU A 12 15.90 -7.29 -6.20
CA LEU A 12 15.04 -6.51 -7.09
C LEU A 12 14.20 -7.46 -7.97
N ILE A 13 12.88 -7.40 -7.83
CA ILE A 13 11.94 -8.18 -8.64
C ILE A 13 11.64 -7.40 -9.91
N VAL A 14 11.94 -7.99 -11.06
CA VAL A 14 11.71 -7.41 -12.39
C VAL A 14 10.66 -8.23 -13.14
N ARG A 15 9.68 -7.55 -13.74
CA ARG A 15 8.67 -8.15 -14.62
C ARG A 15 8.64 -7.39 -15.95
N HIS A 16 8.75 -8.11 -17.06
CA HIS A 16 8.83 -7.53 -18.41
C HIS A 16 9.93 -6.45 -18.55
N GLY A 17 11.10 -6.70 -17.96
CA GLY A 17 12.23 -5.76 -17.96
C GLY A 17 12.06 -4.53 -17.06
N ARG A 18 10.94 -4.43 -16.32
CA ARG A 18 10.67 -3.32 -15.40
C ARG A 18 10.73 -3.78 -13.94
N PRO A 19 11.44 -3.07 -13.06
CA PRO A 19 11.40 -3.36 -11.62
C PRO A 19 10.00 -3.10 -11.08
N ILE A 20 9.46 -4.05 -10.33
CA ILE A 20 8.10 -3.98 -9.75
C ILE A 20 8.09 -4.04 -8.22
N ALA A 21 9.14 -4.58 -7.62
CA ALA A 21 9.24 -4.70 -6.17
C ALA A 21 10.69 -4.88 -5.73
N GLU A 22 10.95 -4.52 -4.48
CA GLU A 22 12.20 -4.77 -3.78
C GLU A 22 11.89 -5.65 -2.57
N VAL A 23 12.75 -6.64 -2.31
CA VAL A 23 12.71 -7.45 -1.09
C VAL A 23 14.00 -7.19 -0.34
N SER A 24 13.90 -6.48 0.76
CA SER A 24 15.03 -6.14 1.64
C SER A 24 14.89 -6.82 3.00
N PRO A 25 15.99 -6.93 3.76
CA PRO A 25 15.95 -7.47 5.11
C PRO A 25 14.96 -6.69 5.97
N VAL A 26 14.28 -7.39 6.89
CA VAL A 26 13.32 -6.76 7.80
C VAL A 26 14.04 -5.72 8.67
N THR A 27 13.47 -4.53 8.73
CA THR A 27 13.91 -3.47 9.65
C THR A 27 12.95 -3.39 10.84
N ASP A 28 13.41 -2.83 11.97
CA ASP A 28 12.57 -2.61 13.16
C ASP A 28 11.43 -1.59 12.93
N GLN A 29 11.37 -0.97 11.75
CA GLN A 29 10.29 -0.04 11.41
C GLN A 29 9.02 -0.80 11.06
N GLN A 30 7.95 -0.53 11.81
CA GLN A 30 6.62 -1.05 11.49
C GLN A 30 6.22 -0.59 10.08
N PRO A 31 5.89 -1.52 9.17
CA PRO A 31 5.50 -1.14 7.82
C PRO A 31 4.16 -0.38 7.87
N SER A 32 4.00 0.58 6.96
CA SER A 32 2.85 1.50 6.95
C SER A 32 1.49 0.80 6.97
N TRP A 33 1.36 -0.32 6.26
CA TRP A 33 0.13 -1.11 6.18
C TRP A 33 -0.22 -1.88 7.47
N LYS A 34 0.75 -2.08 8.38
CA LYS A 34 0.49 -2.61 9.72
C LYS A 34 0.32 -1.51 10.77
N ARG A 35 0.46 -0.22 10.40
CA ARG A 35 0.15 0.89 11.30
C ARG A 35 -1.38 1.06 11.32
N PRO A 36 -1.97 1.50 12.44
CA PRO A 36 -3.38 1.85 12.45
C PRO A 36 -3.67 2.84 11.34
N ALA A 37 -4.50 2.43 10.37
CA ALA A 37 -4.95 3.33 9.33
C ALA A 37 -5.83 4.43 9.95
N LEU A 38 -5.93 5.58 9.27
CA LEU A 38 -6.93 6.57 9.58
C LEU A 38 -8.31 5.90 9.56
N ARG A 39 -8.92 5.74 10.73
CA ARG A 39 -10.26 5.17 10.83
C ARG A 39 -11.28 6.27 10.56
N LEU A 40 -11.68 6.41 9.30
CA LEU A 40 -12.87 7.18 8.95
C LEU A 40 -14.10 6.34 9.33
N ALA A 41 -14.55 6.50 10.58
CA ALA A 41 -15.76 5.85 11.07
C ALA A 41 -16.95 6.80 10.86
N THR A 42 -17.72 6.56 9.80
CA THR A 42 -19.06 7.15 9.66
C THR A 42 -20.10 6.08 10.05
N LYS A 43 -21.30 6.49 10.49
CA LYS A 43 -22.36 5.52 10.76
C LYS A 43 -22.79 4.87 9.43
N GLY A 44 -22.46 3.60 9.22
CA GLY A 44 -22.90 2.82 8.05
C GLY A 44 -22.29 3.28 6.72
N ALA A 45 -23.05 3.17 5.63
CA ALA A 45 -22.64 3.41 4.24
C ALA A 45 -22.15 4.85 3.92
N GLY A 46 -22.15 5.76 4.90
CA GLY A 46 -21.89 7.18 4.68
C GLY A 46 -20.51 7.49 4.08
N LEU A 47 -19.47 6.71 4.40
CA LEU A 47 -18.13 6.99 3.85
C LEU A 47 -18.04 6.63 2.37
N ALA A 48 -18.53 5.45 1.99
CA ALA A 48 -18.51 5.02 0.60
C ALA A 48 -19.40 5.91 -0.26
N SER A 49 -20.59 6.27 0.23
CA SER A 49 -21.50 7.20 -0.45
C SER A 49 -20.87 8.59 -0.63
N ALA A 50 -20.23 9.15 0.40
CA ALA A 50 -19.57 10.45 0.30
C ALA A 50 -18.41 10.45 -0.71
N ILE A 51 -17.60 9.38 -0.74
CA ILE A 51 -16.50 9.25 -1.72
C ILE A 51 -17.03 9.14 -3.16
N ILE A 52 -18.15 8.45 -3.36
CA ILE A 52 -18.78 8.34 -4.69
C ILE A 52 -19.35 9.70 -5.10
N GLU A 53 -20.07 10.38 -4.22
CA GLU A 53 -20.64 11.71 -4.48
C GLU A 53 -19.56 12.75 -4.80
N GLU A 54 -18.44 12.76 -4.07
CA GLU A 54 -17.28 13.61 -4.36
C GLU A 54 -16.73 13.35 -5.77
N ARG A 55 -16.53 12.08 -6.13
CA ARG A 55 -16.02 11.70 -7.46
C ARG A 55 -16.97 12.05 -8.59
N ASP A 56 -18.27 11.90 -8.37
CA ASP A 56 -19.30 12.27 -9.34
C ASP A 56 -19.39 13.80 -9.50
N CYS A 57 -19.20 14.56 -8.42
CA CYS A 57 -19.12 16.02 -8.45
C CYS A 57 -17.85 16.53 -9.16
N GLU A 58 -16.70 15.88 -8.92
CA GLU A 58 -15.43 16.22 -9.59
C GLU A 58 -15.36 15.76 -11.05
N ALA A 59 -16.16 14.77 -11.44
CA ALA A 59 -16.24 14.27 -12.82
C ALA A 59 -17.11 15.15 -13.74
N LEU A 60 -17.78 16.18 -13.21
CA LEU A 60 -18.49 17.17 -14.02
C LEU A 60 -17.49 18.23 -14.54
N PRO A 61 -17.46 18.51 -15.85
CA PRO A 61 -16.57 19.50 -16.46
C PRO A 61 -16.89 20.95 -16.05
#